data_AF-A0A6C0EPF7-F1
#
_entry.id   AF-A0A6C0EPF7-F1
#
_cell.length_a   1.000
_cell.length_b   1.000
_cell.length_c   1.000
_cell.angle_alpha   90.00
_cell.angle_beta   90.00
_cell.angle_gamma   90.00
#
_symmetry.space_group_name_H-M   'P 1'
#
loop_
_entity.id
_entity.type
_entity.pdbx_description
1 polymer ?
#
loop_
_entity_poly.entity_id
_entity_poly.type
_entity_poly.pdbx_seq_one_letter_code
_entity_poly.pdbx_strand_id
1 'polypeptide(L)'
;MEAETVVSDDVNSFSINELNYIRETIENMNKFNQIEVLRILNNHKEVTLNENKYGIHINLSDLKKNIIDELIIYINYVNTQEDTLNNVEQQKENYKNVYFTKDIKDINKK
;
A
#
# COMPACT_ATOMS: atom_id res chain seq x y z
N MET A 1 -0.97 -18.44 -43.08
CA MET A 1 0.16 -18.31 -42.15
C MET A 1 -0.38 -17.63 -40.92
N GLU A 2 -0.79 -18.44 -39.95
CA GLU A 2 -1.25 -17.94 -38.66
C GLU A 2 -0.03 -17.32 -37.97
N ALA A 3 -0.13 -16.06 -37.58
CA ALA A 3 0.88 -15.42 -36.76
C ALA A 3 0.79 -16.03 -35.38
N GLU A 4 1.76 -16.87 -35.02
CA GLU A 4 1.98 -17.29 -33.64
C GLU A 4 2.22 -16.02 -32.80
N THR A 5 1.22 -15.64 -32.01
CA THR A 5 1.38 -14.73 -30.89
C THR A 5 2.37 -15.38 -29.93
N VAL A 6 3.60 -14.83 -29.90
CA VAL A 6 4.61 -15.13 -28.90
C VAL A 6 4.02 -14.75 -27.54
N VAL A 7 3.56 -15.75 -26.79
CA VAL A 7 3.22 -15.58 -25.37
C VAL A 7 4.55 -15.41 -24.66
N SER A 8 4.91 -14.17 -24.33
CA SER A 8 5.97 -13.91 -23.37
C SER A 8 5.45 -14.39 -22.02
N ASP A 9 5.85 -15.58 -21.61
CA ASP A 9 5.66 -16.04 -20.24
C ASP A 9 6.38 -15.05 -19.31
N ASP A 10 5.62 -14.09 -18.76
CA ASP A 10 6.06 -13.10 -17.78
C ASP A 10 6.33 -13.79 -16.43
N VAL A 11 7.42 -14.55 -16.39
CA VAL A 11 7.94 -15.17 -15.17
C VAL A 11 8.24 -14.06 -14.16
N ASN A 12 7.70 -14.22 -12.96
CA ASN A 12 7.95 -13.36 -11.81
C ASN A 12 9.47 -13.28 -11.55
N SER A 13 10.08 -12.11 -11.80
CA SER A 13 11.53 -11.88 -11.65
C SER A 13 11.91 -11.26 -10.30
N PHE A 14 10.98 -11.19 -9.35
CA PHE A 14 11.22 -10.56 -8.05
C PHE A 14 12.00 -11.48 -7.11
N SER A 15 12.92 -10.91 -6.34
CA SER A 15 13.64 -11.64 -5.30
C SER A 15 12.73 -11.95 -4.11
N ILE A 16 13.10 -12.97 -3.34
CA ILE A 16 12.39 -13.35 -2.11
C ILE A 16 12.28 -12.16 -1.13
N ASN A 17 13.31 -11.31 -1.07
CA ASN A 17 13.30 -10.13 -0.20
C ASN A 17 12.28 -9.09 -0.66
N GLU A 18 12.14 -8.86 -1.97
CA GLU A 18 11.14 -7.94 -2.52
C GLU A 18 9.72 -8.46 -2.27
N LEU A 19 9.49 -9.76 -2.49
CA LEU A 19 8.19 -10.37 -2.22
C LEU A 19 7.84 -10.33 -0.73
N ASN A 20 8.82 -10.53 0.16
CA ASN A 20 8.62 -10.39 1.61
C ASN A 20 8.28 -8.96 2.01
N TYR A 21 8.98 -7.97 1.44
CA TYR A 21 8.69 -6.56 1.69
C TYR A 21 7.25 -6.21 1.27
N ILE A 22 6.82 -6.65 0.09
CA ILE A 22 5.47 -6.42 -0.42
C ILE A 22 4.43 -7.04 0.52
N ARG A 23 4.63 -8.30 0.90
CA ARG A 23 3.77 -9.03 1.84
C ARG A 23 3.63 -8.29 3.16
N GLU A 24 4.75 -7.98 3.80
CA GLU A 24 4.77 -7.31 5.11
C GLU A 24 4.13 -5.93 5.05
N THR A 25 4.36 -5.19 3.97
CA THR A 25 3.76 -3.87 3.78
C THR A 25 2.24 -3.97 3.70
N ILE A 26 1.71 -4.88 2.88
CA ILE A 26 0.26 -5.12 2.74
C ILE A 26 -0.37 -5.61 4.04
N GLU A 27 0.26 -6.56 4.74
CA GLU A 27 -0.24 -7.12 6.01
C GLU A 27 -0.35 -6.04 7.11
N ASN A 28 0.53 -5.04 7.09
CA ASN A 28 0.52 -3.93 8.05
C ASN A 28 -0.41 -2.76 7.66
N MET A 29 -0.96 -2.74 6.45
CA MET A 29 -1.93 -1.73 6.06
C MET A 29 -3.24 -1.85 6.85
N ASN A 30 -3.97 -0.74 6.96
CA ASN A 30 -5.33 -0.79 7.50
C ASN A 30 -6.27 -1.64 6.63
N LYS A 31 -7.40 -2.07 7.22
CA LYS A 31 -8.38 -2.94 6.55
C LYS A 31 -8.89 -2.38 5.22
N PHE A 32 -9.06 -1.08 5.09
CA PHE A 32 -9.54 -0.46 3.85
C PHE A 32 -8.54 -0.69 2.72
N ASN A 33 -7.26 -0.43 2.97
CA ASN A 33 -6.19 -0.64 2.00
C ASN A 33 -5.97 -2.12 1.66
N GLN A 34 -6.09 -3.03 2.64
CA GLN A 34 -6.06 -4.47 2.39
C GLN A 34 -7.21 -4.93 1.47
N ILE A 35 -8.41 -4.35 1.60
CA ILE A 35 -9.54 -4.64 0.72
C ILE A 35 -9.26 -4.15 -0.71
N GLU A 36 -8.66 -2.98 -0.89
CA GLU A 36 -8.29 -2.49 -2.23
C GLU A 36 -7.21 -3.36 -2.88
N VAL A 37 -6.21 -3.81 -2.11
CA VAL A 37 -5.22 -4.80 -2.59
C VAL A 37 -5.92 -6.08 -3.06
N LEU A 38 -6.88 -6.59 -2.27
CA LEU A 38 -7.67 -7.75 -2.68
C LEU A 38 -8.46 -7.48 -3.96
N ARG A 39 -9.02 -6.27 -4.15
CA ARG A 39 -9.73 -5.91 -5.39
C ARG A 39 -8.80 -5.91 -6.59
N ILE A 40 -7.58 -5.38 -6.46
CA ILE A 40 -6.55 -5.44 -7.52
C ILE A 40 -6.34 -6.90 -7.92
N LEU A 41 -6.08 -7.78 -6.94
CA LEU A 41 -5.86 -9.20 -7.20
C LEU A 41 -7.08 -9.89 -7.82
N ASN A 42 -8.29 -9.58 -7.36
CA ASN A 42 -9.53 -10.16 -7.87
C ASN A 42 -9.87 -9.71 -9.31
N ASN A 43 -9.27 -8.63 -9.81
CA ASN A 43 -9.44 -8.21 -11.20
C ASN A 43 -8.68 -9.10 -12.19
N HIS A 44 -7.70 -9.87 -11.71
CA HIS A 44 -6.89 -10.79 -12.51
C HIS A 44 -7.45 -12.21 -12.40
N LYS A 45 -7.98 -12.76 -13.50
CA LYS A 45 -8.68 -14.05 -13.51
C LYS A 45 -7.76 -15.24 -13.23
N GLU A 46 -6.47 -15.08 -13.48
CA GLU A 46 -5.43 -16.07 -13.21
C GLU A 46 -5.07 -16.18 -11.72
N VAL A 47 -5.47 -15.21 -10.90
CA VAL A 47 -5.15 -15.20 -9.47
C VAL A 47 -6.11 -16.11 -8.72
N THR A 48 -5.56 -17.12 -8.06
CA THR A 48 -6.34 -17.99 -7.19
C THR A 48 -6.44 -17.37 -5.79
N LEU A 49 -7.65 -17.06 -5.35
CA LEU A 49 -7.93 -16.52 -4.02
C LEU A 49 -8.46 -17.64 -3.12
N ASN A 50 -7.67 -18.03 -2.12
CA ASN A 50 -8.05 -19.09 -1.17
C ASN A 50 -8.48 -18.48 0.17
N GLU A 51 -9.79 -18.50 0.46
CA GLU A 51 -10.33 -17.96 1.70
C GLU A 51 -10.48 -19.03 2.80
N ASN A 52 -10.16 -18.66 4.04
CA ASN A 52 -10.47 -19.43 5.24
C ASN A 52 -10.89 -18.49 6.39
N LYS A 53 -11.14 -19.04 7.58
CA LYS A 53 -11.57 -18.25 8.77
C LYS A 53 -10.62 -17.12 9.16
N TYR A 54 -9.36 -17.17 8.72
CA TYR A 54 -8.31 -16.19 9.02
C TYR A 54 -8.06 -15.18 7.90
N GLY A 55 -8.82 -15.26 6.79
CA GLY A 55 -8.71 -14.34 5.66
C GLY A 55 -8.36 -15.06 4.36
N ILE A 56 -7.77 -14.31 3.42
CA ILE A 56 -7.47 -14.78 2.08
C ILE A 56 -5.97 -15.02 1.97
N HIS A 57 -5.61 -16.24 1.55
CA HIS A 57 -4.24 -16.64 1.31
C HIS A 57 -3.90 -16.50 -0.17
N ILE A 58 -2.80 -15.79 -0.45
CA ILE A 58 -2.26 -15.54 -1.78
C ILE A 58 -0.77 -15.88 -1.76
N ASN A 59 -0.32 -16.65 -2.75
CA ASN A 59 1.11 -16.91 -2.95
C ASN A 59 1.68 -15.89 -3.94
N LEU A 60 2.44 -14.91 -3.45
CA LEU A 60 3.01 -13.85 -4.29
C LEU A 60 4.00 -14.38 -5.34
N SER A 61 4.68 -15.49 -5.08
CA SER A 61 5.61 -16.11 -6.02
C SER A 61 4.92 -16.67 -7.27
N ASP A 62 3.63 -17.00 -7.16
CA ASP A 62 2.83 -17.55 -8.27
C ASP A 62 2.16 -16.44 -9.10
N LEU A 63 2.23 -15.19 -8.65
CA LEU A 63 1.66 -14.06 -9.38
C LEU A 63 2.60 -13.63 -10.52
N LYS A 64 2.01 -13.27 -11.65
CA LYS A 64 2.74 -12.68 -12.78
C LYS A 64 3.36 -11.34 -12.40
N LYS A 65 4.45 -10.98 -13.08
CA LYS A 65 5.19 -9.74 -12.85
C LYS A 65 4.29 -8.49 -12.87
N ASN A 66 3.40 -8.38 -13.86
CA ASN A 66 2.51 -7.23 -14.00
C ASN A 66 1.59 -7.01 -12.78
N ILE A 67 1.12 -8.10 -12.17
CA ILE A 67 0.26 -8.04 -10.98
C ILE A 67 1.08 -7.51 -9.79
N ILE A 68 2.31 -7.99 -9.63
CA ILE A 68 3.22 -7.50 -8.59
C ILE A 68 3.55 -6.02 -8.81
N ASP A 69 3.77 -5.58 -10.05
CA ASP A 69 3.99 -4.17 -10.38
C ASP A 69 2.78 -3.29 -9.97
N GLU A 70 1.54 -3.76 -10.23
CA GLU A 70 0.31 -3.07 -9.80
C GLU A 70 0.22 -2.95 -8.26
N LEU A 71 0.59 -4.00 -7.53
CA LEU A 71 0.65 -3.97 -6.06
C LEU A 71 1.66 -2.92 -5.57
N ILE A 72 2.84 -2.85 -6.17
CA ILE A 72 3.88 -1.87 -5.82
C ILE A 72 3.38 -0.44 -6.07
N ILE A 73 2.71 -0.20 -7.21
CA ILE A 73 2.12 1.10 -7.52
C ILE A 73 1.12 1.50 -6.44
N TYR A 74 0.25 0.58 -6.02
CA TYR A 74 -0.72 0.84 -4.97
C TYR A 74 -0.07 1.10 -3.60
N ILE A 75 0.94 0.31 -3.23
CA ILE A 75 1.74 0.53 -2.01
C ILE A 75 2.32 1.95 -1.98
N ASN A 76 2.95 2.38 -3.08
CA ASN A 76 3.54 3.72 -3.18
C ASN A 76 2.49 4.83 -3.06
N TYR A 77 1.31 4.62 -3.65
CA TYR A 77 0.17 5.54 -3.51
C TYR A 77 -0.27 5.70 -2.05
N VAL A 78 -0.44 4.59 -1.32
CA VAL A 78 -0.82 4.61 0.10
C VAL A 78 0.24 5.30 0.95
N ASN A 79 1.52 4.97 0.77
CA ASN A 79 2.61 5.60 1.52
C ASN A 79 2.66 7.11 1.29
N THR A 80 2.50 7.55 0.03
CA THR A 80 2.48 8.98 -0.32
C THR A 80 1.30 9.70 0.35
N GLN A 81 0.13 9.05 0.43
CA GLN A 81 -1.03 9.59 1.10
C GLN A 81 -0.77 9.77 2.61
N GLU A 82 -0.18 8.77 3.26
CA GLU A 82 0.16 8.83 4.69
C GLU A 82 1.19 9.92 4.99
N ASP A 83 2.25 10.02 4.19
CA ASP A 83 3.27 11.06 4.34
C ASP A 83 2.68 12.46 4.19
N THR A 84 1.78 12.63 3.21
CA THR A 84 1.08 13.90 3.00
C THR A 84 0.23 14.27 4.20
N LEU A 85 -0.54 13.31 4.75
CA LEU A 85 -1.38 13.54 5.91
C LEU A 85 -0.55 13.89 7.15
N ASN A 86 0.54 13.15 7.38
CA ASN A 86 1.47 13.40 8.48
C ASN A 86 2.08 14.81 8.41
N ASN A 87 2.48 15.23 7.21
CA ASN A 87 3.00 16.57 6.98
C ASN A 87 1.96 17.66 7.31
N VAL A 88 0.72 17.48 6.87
CA VAL A 88 -0.38 18.41 7.15
C VAL A 88 -0.66 18.51 8.64
N GLU A 89 -0.74 17.39 9.36
CA GLU A 89 -0.95 17.40 10.82
C GLU A 89 0.24 18.05 11.55
N GLN A 90 1.48 17.80 11.13
CA GLN A 90 2.65 18.45 11.70
C GLN A 90 2.61 19.97 11.50
N GLN A 91 2.25 20.44 10.30
CA GLN A 91 2.10 21.88 10.04
C GLN A 91 1.02 22.50 10.93
N LYS A 92 -0.14 21.84 11.05
CA LYS A 92 -1.24 22.30 11.89
C LYS A 92 -0.85 22.40 13.37
N GLU A 93 -0.13 21.41 13.89
CA GLU A 93 0.39 21.42 15.26
C GLU A 93 1.42 22.53 15.47
N ASN A 94 2.29 22.77 14.47
CA ASN A 94 3.22 23.89 14.50
C ASN A 94 2.49 25.25 14.56
N TYR A 95 1.48 25.46 13.72
CA TYR A 95 0.67 26.69 13.75
C TYR A 95 0.00 26.89 15.11
N LYS A 96 -0.62 25.84 15.66
CA LYS A 96 -1.22 25.84 16.99
C LYS A 96 -0.21 26.29 18.05
N ASN A 97 0.97 25.68 18.06
CA ASN A 97 2.00 25.93 19.06
C ASN A 97 2.67 27.30 18.94
N VAL A 98 2.85 27.82 17.72
CA VAL A 98 3.46 29.13 17.50
C VAL A 98 2.49 30.25 17.85
N TYR A 99 1.23 30.16 17.44
CA TYR A 99 0.30 31.30 17.45
C TYR A 99 -0.81 31.23 18.49
N PHE A 100 -1.10 30.06 19.08
CA PHE A 100 -2.23 29.91 19.98
C PHE A 100 -1.84 29.39 21.37
N THR A 101 -0.70 28.72 21.51
CA THR A 101 -0.25 28.17 22.82
C THR A 101 0.70 29.09 23.57
N LYS A 102 1.43 30.00 22.89
CA LYS A 102 2.42 30.90 23.52
C LYS A 102 1.80 32.10 24.25
N ASP A 103 0.66 32.62 23.80
CA ASP A 103 0.07 33.85 24.35
C ASP A 103 -0.83 33.63 25.59
N ILE A 104 -1.21 32.39 25.91
CA ILE A 104 -2.09 32.10 27.06
C ILE A 104 -1.34 32.13 28.40
N LYS A 105 -0.01 31.92 28.41
CA LYS A 105 0.78 31.91 29.65
C LYS A 105 1.07 33.31 30.21
N ASP A 106 0.97 34.36 29.41
CA ASP A 106 1.23 35.73 29.86
C ASP A 106 -0.03 36.46 30.36
N ILE A 107 -1.22 35.92 30.11
CA ILE A 107 -2.49 36.51 30.57
C ILE A 107 -2.76 36.20 32.06
N ASN A 108 -2.21 35.12 32.60
CA ASN A 108 -2.43 34.68 33.99
C ASN A 108 -1.38 35.19 35.01
N LYS A 109 -0.50 36.12 34.60
CA LYS A 109 0.40 36.84 35.52
C LYS A 109 -0.09 38.27 35.72
N LYS A 110 -1.17 38.44 36.48
CA LYS A 110 -1.53 39.73 37.10
C LYS A 110 -2.26 39.51 38.40
#